data_AF-F7PLX6-F1
#
_entry.id   AF-F7PLX6-F1
#
_cell.length_a   1.000
_cell.length_b   1.000
_cell.length_c   1.000
_cell.angle_alpha   90.00
_cell.angle_beta   90.00
_cell.angle_gamma   90.00
#
_symmetry.space_group_name_H-M   'P 1'
#
loop_
_entity.id
_entity.type
_entity.pdbx_description
1 polymer ?
#
loop_
_entity_poly.entity_id
_entity_poly.type
_entity_poly.pdbx_seq_one_letter_code
_entity_poly.pdbx_strand_id
1 'polypeptide(L)'
;MASDDLGEGRESVPEPLDSLPEELNGWHREMTQDRALVEYWKRGSTHINGAFEQIAVTERHDGELSCAKHAFDQFRHSITTTTLTRQSPERADWIATRIRRETDRYPGDDGYTEPPTFPERIGVWSAVSRQHFDGADATRWVFDPDYELVGDPTDGPWDPDGDEAEEAARLELRETSIEAHYSYSRRYYDIAYQDAEIGPRTIAKELPRTSAFEIAENTLSTLSAPVSHLEGKRDRLTEIPGIGPAKSADFLLLGLTTPAAIAACLEDESSEVNCRHWDRVEALLTSRIRDEIGSSSR
;
A
#
# COMPACT_ATOMS: atom_id res chain seq x y z
N MET A 1 -36.34 -26.69 43.86
CA MET A 1 -36.55 -26.84 42.41
C MET A 1 -36.13 -25.52 41.78
N ALA A 2 -34.86 -25.40 41.46
CA ALA A 2 -34.30 -24.36 40.61
C ALA A 2 -33.59 -25.14 39.51
N SER A 3 -34.08 -25.00 38.28
CA SER A 3 -33.48 -25.60 37.10
C SER A 3 -32.38 -24.66 36.62
N ASP A 4 -31.14 -25.11 36.70
CA ASP A 4 -30.02 -24.50 36.02
C ASP A 4 -30.16 -24.78 34.52
N ASP A 5 -30.48 -23.74 33.77
CA ASP A 5 -30.47 -23.71 32.31
C ASP A 5 -29.03 -23.38 31.87
N LEU A 6 -28.16 -24.40 31.88
CA LEU A 6 -26.85 -24.31 31.25
C LEU A 6 -27.07 -24.50 29.75
N GLY A 7 -27.14 -23.37 29.03
CA GLY A 7 -27.19 -23.33 27.58
C GLY A 7 -26.07 -24.17 26.99
N GLU A 8 -26.45 -25.33 26.45
CA GLU A 8 -25.59 -26.20 25.67
C GLU A 8 -25.01 -25.40 24.51
N GLY A 9 -23.69 -25.22 24.51
CA GLY A 9 -22.98 -24.75 23.34
C GLY A 9 -23.31 -25.69 22.19
N ARG A 10 -24.03 -25.20 21.18
CA ARG A 10 -24.23 -25.91 19.93
C ARG A 10 -22.86 -26.26 19.37
N GLU A 11 -22.44 -27.52 19.53
CA GLU A 11 -21.36 -28.08 18.74
C GLU A 11 -21.82 -28.02 17.28
N SER A 12 -21.26 -27.07 16.53
CA SER A 12 -21.44 -26.99 15.09
C SER A 12 -21.06 -28.33 14.47
N VAL A 13 -22.00 -28.93 13.72
CA VAL A 13 -21.73 -30.14 12.94
C VAL A 13 -20.51 -29.87 12.05
N PRO A 14 -19.51 -30.76 12.03
CA PRO A 14 -18.33 -30.56 11.18
C PRO A 14 -18.78 -30.50 9.73
N GLU A 15 -18.45 -29.40 9.05
CA GLU A 15 -18.87 -29.15 7.68
C GLU A 15 -17.66 -29.18 6.74
N PRO A 16 -17.81 -29.69 5.51
CA PRO A 16 -16.75 -29.67 4.51
C PRO A 16 -16.24 -28.24 4.24
N LEU A 17 -14.93 -28.09 4.00
CA LEU A 17 -14.31 -26.77 3.79
C LEU A 17 -14.87 -26.04 2.55
N ASP A 18 -15.23 -26.80 1.51
CA ASP A 18 -15.87 -26.32 0.27
C ASP A 18 -17.32 -25.87 0.48
N SER A 19 -17.97 -26.29 1.57
CA SER A 19 -19.35 -25.92 1.91
C SER A 19 -19.48 -24.59 2.66
N LEU A 20 -18.37 -23.96 3.02
CA LEU A 20 -18.39 -22.66 3.67
C LEU A 20 -18.99 -21.58 2.74
N PRO A 21 -19.88 -20.71 3.24
CA PRO A 21 -20.61 -19.74 2.43
C PRO A 21 -19.72 -18.61 1.91
N GLU A 22 -20.18 -17.87 0.90
CA GLU A 22 -19.50 -16.68 0.36
C GLU A 22 -19.28 -15.58 1.43
N GLU A 23 -20.11 -15.54 2.49
CA GLU A 23 -19.96 -14.58 3.57
C GLU A 23 -20.12 -15.25 4.96
N LEU A 24 -19.24 -14.89 5.90
CA LEU A 24 -19.26 -15.34 7.30
C LEU A 24 -19.16 -14.14 8.25
N ASN A 25 -20.29 -13.67 8.79
CA ASN A 25 -20.35 -12.54 9.74
C ASN A 25 -19.55 -11.31 9.28
N GLY A 26 -19.79 -10.83 8.06
CA GLY A 26 -19.06 -9.69 7.47
C GLY A 26 -17.65 -10.00 6.98
N TRP A 27 -17.23 -11.27 6.99
CA TRP A 27 -16.06 -11.72 6.22
C TRP A 27 -16.49 -12.20 4.85
N HIS A 28 -15.83 -11.71 3.80
CA HIS A 28 -16.16 -11.99 2.40
C HIS A 28 -15.18 -12.98 1.80
N ARG A 29 -15.69 -13.99 1.10
CA ARG A 29 -14.87 -15.01 0.45
C ARG A 29 -14.36 -14.48 -0.88
N GLU A 30 -13.05 -14.30 -0.99
CA GLU A 30 -12.42 -13.80 -2.22
C GLU A 30 -11.06 -14.46 -2.42
N MET A 31 -10.93 -15.21 -3.51
CA MET A 31 -9.72 -15.97 -3.81
C MET A 31 -8.71 -15.07 -4.52
N THR A 32 -7.62 -14.74 -3.85
CA THR A 32 -6.56 -13.87 -4.40
C THR A 32 -5.25 -14.61 -4.70
N GLN A 33 -5.15 -15.88 -4.28
CA GLN A 33 -3.99 -16.75 -4.52
C GLN A 33 -4.43 -18.09 -5.09
N ASP A 34 -3.78 -18.54 -6.16
CA ASP A 34 -4.08 -19.83 -6.82
C ASP A 34 -3.88 -21.05 -5.91
N ARG A 35 -3.03 -20.93 -4.88
CA ARG A 35 -2.69 -22.02 -3.95
C ARG A 35 -3.60 -22.07 -2.73
N ALA A 36 -4.44 -21.06 -2.53
CA ALA A 36 -5.38 -21.09 -1.43
C ALA A 36 -6.57 -22.00 -1.78
N LEU A 37 -7.02 -22.76 -0.79
CA LEU A 37 -8.25 -23.55 -0.89
C LEU A 37 -9.47 -22.71 -0.51
N VAL A 38 -9.28 -21.80 0.44
CA VAL A 38 -10.29 -20.85 0.94
C VAL A 38 -9.57 -19.58 1.40
N GLU A 39 -10.15 -18.43 1.08
CA GLU A 39 -9.74 -17.12 1.57
C GLU A 39 -10.96 -16.33 2.01
N TYR A 40 -10.92 -15.80 3.23
CA TYR A 40 -11.88 -14.84 3.73
C TYR A 40 -11.17 -13.54 4.06
N TRP A 41 -11.81 -12.43 3.72
CA TRP A 41 -11.28 -11.10 3.91
C TRP A 41 -12.26 -10.23 4.67
N LYS A 42 -11.71 -9.29 5.43
CA LYS A 42 -12.48 -8.19 6.00
C LYS A 42 -11.62 -6.95 6.13
N ARG A 43 -12.27 -5.82 6.40
CA ARG A 43 -11.59 -4.62 6.86
C ARG A 43 -10.93 -4.89 8.22
N GLY A 44 -9.68 -4.45 8.34
CA GLY A 44 -8.91 -4.53 9.57
C GLY A 44 -9.29 -3.41 10.54
N SER A 45 -8.85 -3.54 11.79
CA SER A 45 -8.95 -2.46 12.78
C SER A 45 -7.67 -1.64 12.77
N THR A 46 -7.80 -0.34 12.48
CA THR A 46 -6.70 0.63 12.32
C THR A 46 -5.77 0.73 13.53
N HIS A 47 -6.18 0.28 14.70
CA HIS A 47 -5.41 0.41 15.92
C HIS A 47 -4.38 -0.72 16.17
N ILE A 48 -4.56 -1.92 15.60
CA ILE A 48 -3.71 -3.10 15.93
C ILE A 48 -3.49 -4.07 14.75
N ASN A 49 -4.45 -4.24 13.83
CA ASN A 49 -4.50 -5.41 12.94
C ASN A 49 -4.27 -5.12 11.45
N GLY A 50 -3.73 -3.95 11.11
CA GLY A 50 -3.58 -3.53 9.71
C GLY A 50 -4.87 -2.97 9.12
N ALA A 51 -4.80 -2.56 7.84
CA ALA A 51 -5.94 -2.03 7.11
C ALA A 51 -6.91 -3.14 6.69
N PHE A 52 -6.41 -4.37 6.50
CA PHE A 52 -7.17 -5.53 6.07
C PHE A 52 -6.73 -6.78 6.84
N GLU A 53 -7.67 -7.69 7.08
CA GLU A 53 -7.40 -9.01 7.63
C GLU A 53 -7.82 -10.10 6.64
N GLN A 54 -7.05 -11.18 6.59
CA GLN A 54 -7.34 -12.36 5.79
C GLN A 54 -7.29 -13.60 6.67
N ILE A 55 -8.21 -14.54 6.45
CA ILE A 55 -8.06 -15.93 6.89
C ILE A 55 -7.89 -16.78 5.63
N ALA A 56 -6.75 -17.45 5.50
CA ALA A 56 -6.43 -18.27 4.34
C ALA A 56 -6.15 -19.72 4.76
N VAL A 57 -6.66 -20.66 3.98
CA VAL A 57 -6.31 -22.08 4.08
C VAL A 57 -5.47 -22.46 2.87
N THR A 58 -4.27 -22.97 3.10
CA THR A 58 -3.33 -23.37 2.05
C THR A 58 -2.82 -24.78 2.32
N GLU A 59 -2.56 -25.54 1.25
CA GLU A 59 -1.85 -26.80 1.34
C GLU A 59 -0.34 -26.54 1.36
N ARG A 60 0.34 -27.13 2.35
CA ARG A 60 1.79 -27.02 2.53
C ARG A 60 2.51 -28.10 1.71
N HIS A 61 3.83 -27.95 1.56
CA HIS A 61 4.67 -28.92 0.86
C HIS A 61 4.65 -30.34 1.46
N ASP A 62 4.34 -30.47 2.76
CA ASP A 62 4.20 -31.75 3.47
C ASP A 62 2.79 -32.36 3.33
N GLY A 63 1.89 -31.73 2.57
CA GLY A 63 0.50 -32.16 2.37
C GLY A 63 -0.44 -31.79 3.52
N GLU A 64 0.03 -31.09 4.57
CA GLU A 64 -0.85 -30.58 5.61
C GLU A 64 -1.58 -29.31 5.16
N LEU A 65 -2.81 -29.14 5.64
CA LEU A 65 -3.57 -27.91 5.50
C LEU A 65 -3.21 -26.94 6.63
N SER A 66 -2.82 -25.72 6.26
CA SER A 66 -2.52 -24.64 7.20
C SER A 66 -3.60 -23.58 7.09
N CYS A 67 -4.27 -23.30 8.21
CA CYS A 67 -5.17 -22.17 8.34
C CYS A 67 -4.45 -21.06 9.10
N ALA A 68 -4.26 -19.92 8.46
CA ALA A 68 -3.57 -18.78 9.02
C ALA A 68 -4.40 -17.51 8.87
N LYS A 69 -4.25 -16.64 9.85
CA LYS A 69 -4.77 -15.28 9.84
C LYS A 69 -3.63 -14.32 9.49
N HIS A 70 -3.84 -13.46 8.51
CA HIS A 70 -2.90 -12.45 8.08
C HIS A 70 -3.48 -11.06 8.30
N ALA A 71 -2.60 -10.12 8.60
CA ALA A 71 -2.89 -8.70 8.63
C ALA A 71 -2.11 -8.03 7.50
N PHE A 72 -2.77 -7.19 6.71
CA PHE A 72 -2.17 -6.47 5.60
C PHE A 72 -2.33 -4.95 5.77
N ASP A 73 -1.37 -4.21 5.23
CA ASP A 73 -1.62 -2.79 4.90
C ASP A 73 -2.44 -2.67 3.61
N GLN A 74 -2.80 -1.45 3.24
CA GLN A 74 -3.60 -1.17 2.05
C GLN A 74 -2.91 -1.53 0.73
N PHE A 75 -1.59 -1.74 0.75
CA PHE A 75 -0.79 -2.11 -0.42
C PHE A 75 -0.53 -3.62 -0.50
N ARG A 76 -1.31 -4.42 0.25
CA ARG A 76 -1.21 -5.88 0.34
C ARG A 76 0.11 -6.37 0.95
N HIS A 77 0.82 -5.55 1.70
CA HIS A 77 2.01 -6.03 2.40
C HIS A 77 1.63 -6.70 3.72
N SER A 78 2.10 -7.93 3.94
CA SER A 78 1.88 -8.64 5.20
C SER A 78 2.56 -7.89 6.35
N ILE A 79 1.78 -7.55 7.37
CA ILE A 79 2.23 -6.94 8.63
C ILE A 79 2.45 -8.03 9.68
N THR A 80 1.45 -8.89 9.88
CA THR A 80 1.55 -10.04 10.80
C THR A 80 0.90 -11.27 10.19
N THR A 81 1.33 -12.44 10.67
CA THR A 81 0.75 -13.72 10.32
C THR A 81 0.67 -14.58 11.58
N THR A 82 -0.52 -15.11 11.85
CA THR A 82 -0.79 -15.99 12.98
C THR A 82 -1.34 -17.31 12.44
N THR A 83 -0.64 -18.42 12.70
CA THR A 83 -1.20 -19.74 12.39
C THR A 83 -2.34 -20.04 13.38
N LEU A 84 -3.55 -20.24 12.87
CA LEU A 84 -4.71 -20.59 13.69
C LEU A 84 -4.76 -22.10 13.96
N THR A 85 -4.37 -22.91 12.98
CA THR A 85 -4.24 -24.37 13.09
C THR A 85 -3.47 -24.97 11.92
N ARG A 86 -2.99 -26.19 12.11
CA ARG A 86 -2.50 -27.08 11.05
C ARG A 86 -3.12 -28.45 11.25
N GLN A 87 -3.62 -29.05 10.19
CA GLN A 87 -4.28 -30.35 10.23
C GLN A 87 -4.00 -31.13 8.94
N SER A 88 -4.15 -32.45 8.99
CA SER A 88 -4.19 -33.27 7.78
C SER A 88 -5.43 -32.95 6.94
N PRO A 89 -5.42 -33.22 5.62
CA PRO A 89 -6.59 -33.02 4.75
C PRO A 89 -7.86 -33.74 5.21
N GLU A 90 -7.72 -34.90 5.86
CA GLU A 90 -8.83 -35.66 6.45
C GLU A 90 -9.60 -34.90 7.53
N ARG A 91 -9.02 -33.83 8.09
CA ARG A 91 -9.60 -32.98 9.14
C ARG A 91 -9.95 -31.57 8.65
N ALA A 92 -10.26 -31.44 7.36
CA ALA A 92 -10.66 -30.17 6.75
C ALA A 92 -11.93 -29.57 7.41
N ASP A 93 -12.82 -30.42 7.93
CA ASP A 93 -14.00 -30.06 8.71
C ASP A 93 -13.68 -29.31 10.01
N TRP A 94 -12.58 -29.70 10.67
CA TRP A 94 -12.08 -29.02 11.86
C TRP A 94 -11.56 -27.62 11.50
N ILE A 95 -10.93 -27.47 10.32
CA ILE A 95 -10.50 -26.17 9.82
C ILE A 95 -11.70 -25.28 9.55
N ALA A 96 -12.75 -25.79 8.90
CA ALA A 96 -13.98 -25.04 8.66
C ALA A 96 -14.62 -24.55 9.98
N THR A 97 -14.70 -25.44 10.97
CA THR A 97 -15.16 -25.09 12.32
C THR A 97 -14.28 -24.01 12.97
N ARG A 98 -12.96 -24.08 12.77
CA ARG A 98 -12.01 -23.08 13.29
C ARG A 98 -12.20 -21.71 12.65
N ILE A 99 -12.44 -21.66 11.33
CA ILE A 99 -12.75 -20.42 10.60
C ILE A 99 -14.01 -19.78 11.18
N ARG A 100 -15.12 -20.52 11.28
CA ARG A 100 -16.37 -19.98 11.86
C ARG A 100 -16.17 -19.42 13.27
N ARG A 101 -15.50 -20.16 14.14
CA ARG A 101 -15.20 -19.68 15.50
C ARG A 101 -14.39 -18.38 15.50
N GLU A 102 -13.49 -18.22 14.54
CA GLU A 102 -12.69 -17.00 14.42
C GLU A 102 -13.54 -15.83 13.90
N THR A 103 -14.38 -16.05 12.88
CA THR A 103 -15.29 -15.03 12.32
C THR A 103 -16.43 -14.68 13.26
N ASP A 104 -16.90 -15.61 14.10
CA ASP A 104 -17.87 -15.37 15.19
C ASP A 104 -17.24 -14.52 16.30
N ARG A 105 -15.98 -14.78 16.63
CA ARG A 105 -15.26 -14.06 17.69
C ARG A 105 -14.83 -12.66 17.26
N TYR A 106 -14.47 -12.50 16.00
CA TYR A 106 -13.99 -11.25 15.40
C TYR A 106 -14.75 -10.97 14.10
N PRO A 107 -16.01 -10.50 14.18
CA PRO A 107 -16.82 -10.21 13.01
C PRO A 107 -16.19 -9.11 12.14
N GLY A 108 -16.61 -9.06 10.87
CA GLY A 108 -16.32 -7.97 9.96
C GLY A 108 -17.11 -6.71 10.30
N ASP A 109 -16.54 -5.57 9.92
CA ASP A 109 -17.21 -4.27 10.00
C ASP A 109 -17.79 -3.90 8.63
N ASP A 110 -18.88 -3.14 8.63
CA ASP A 110 -19.47 -2.58 7.42
C ASP A 110 -18.47 -1.62 6.75
N GLY A 111 -18.05 -1.94 5.52
CA GLY A 111 -17.15 -1.10 4.72
C GLY A 111 -15.94 -1.83 4.12
N TYR A 112 -15.88 -3.15 4.21
CA TYR A 112 -15.05 -3.93 3.29
C TYR A 112 -15.65 -3.90 1.88
N THR A 113 -14.82 -3.70 0.87
CA THR A 113 -15.25 -3.65 -0.55
C THR A 113 -14.53 -4.68 -1.39
N GLU A 114 -13.20 -4.76 -1.26
CA GLU A 114 -12.35 -5.67 -2.00
C GLU A 114 -11.03 -5.89 -1.24
N PRO A 115 -10.26 -6.95 -1.56
CA PRO A 115 -8.94 -7.20 -0.99
C PRO A 115 -7.96 -6.08 -1.36
N PRO A 116 -6.98 -5.77 -0.49
CA PRO A 116 -5.95 -4.81 -0.84
C PRO A 116 -5.13 -5.35 -2.03
N THR A 117 -4.81 -4.47 -2.96
CA THR A 117 -3.95 -4.77 -4.10
C THR A 117 -2.69 -3.94 -4.04
N PHE A 118 -1.61 -4.48 -4.61
CA PHE A 118 -0.41 -3.68 -4.81
C PHE A 118 -0.69 -2.67 -5.95
N PRO A 119 -0.31 -1.39 -5.81
CA PRO A 119 -0.56 -0.39 -6.84
C PRO A 119 0.39 -0.60 -8.02
N GLU A 120 0.03 -1.53 -8.92
CA GLU A 120 0.80 -1.81 -10.14
C GLU A 120 0.87 -0.59 -11.06
N ARG A 121 -0.14 0.29 -10.92
CA ARG A 121 -0.29 1.49 -11.73
C ARG A 121 -0.79 2.64 -10.86
N ILE A 122 -0.15 3.80 -10.99
CA ILE A 122 -0.59 5.04 -10.34
C ILE A 122 -0.59 6.12 -11.42
N GLY A 123 -1.76 6.45 -11.96
CA GLY A 123 -1.87 7.39 -13.08
C GLY A 123 -1.09 6.95 -14.33
N VAL A 124 -0.09 7.75 -14.71
CA VAL A 124 0.82 7.53 -15.87
C VAL A 124 2.09 6.76 -15.49
N TRP A 125 2.11 6.13 -14.32
CA TRP A 125 3.27 5.42 -13.80
C TRP A 125 2.98 3.93 -13.65
N SER A 126 3.87 3.10 -14.17
CA SER A 126 3.72 1.64 -14.21
C SER A 126 4.83 0.98 -13.38
N ALA A 127 4.47 0.02 -12.53
CA ALA A 127 5.42 -0.72 -11.70
C ALA A 127 6.18 -1.75 -12.54
N VAL A 128 7.51 -1.72 -12.52
CA VAL A 128 8.38 -2.58 -13.37
C VAL A 128 9.29 -3.52 -12.60
N SER A 129 9.50 -3.29 -11.30
CA SER A 129 10.24 -4.21 -10.45
C SER A 129 9.71 -4.19 -9.03
N ARG A 130 9.65 -5.37 -8.42
CA ARG A 130 9.20 -5.60 -7.04
C ARG A 130 10.14 -6.53 -6.26
N GLN A 131 11.36 -6.79 -6.78
CA GLN A 131 12.26 -7.81 -6.23
C GLN A 131 13.71 -7.35 -6.11
N HIS A 132 14.31 -7.71 -4.98
CA HIS A 132 15.73 -7.90 -4.67
C HIS A 132 16.72 -7.31 -5.68
N PHE A 133 17.08 -6.04 -5.50
CA PHE A 133 18.22 -5.44 -6.16
C PHE A 133 19.37 -5.35 -5.15
N ASP A 134 20.51 -5.97 -5.44
CA ASP A 134 21.71 -5.91 -4.60
C ASP A 134 21.51 -6.42 -3.15
N GLY A 135 20.60 -7.38 -2.95
CA GLY A 135 20.28 -7.96 -1.64
C GLY A 135 19.27 -7.18 -0.80
N ALA A 136 18.68 -6.10 -1.34
CA ALA A 136 17.61 -5.33 -0.71
C ALA A 136 16.32 -5.37 -1.57
N ASP A 137 15.16 -5.45 -0.91
CA ASP A 137 13.88 -5.33 -1.60
C ASP A 137 13.74 -3.92 -2.21
N ALA A 138 13.50 -3.87 -3.52
CA ALA A 138 13.30 -2.63 -4.25
C ALA A 138 11.97 -2.68 -5.02
N THR A 139 11.25 -1.57 -5.00
CA THR A 139 10.04 -1.37 -5.80
C THR A 139 10.22 -0.16 -6.69
N ARG A 140 9.92 -0.29 -7.99
CA ARG A 140 10.12 0.77 -8.97
C ARG A 140 8.88 1.01 -9.81
N TRP A 141 8.52 2.27 -9.98
CA TRP A 141 7.59 2.75 -11.00
C TRP A 141 8.33 3.60 -12.03
N VAL A 142 8.02 3.42 -13.31
CA VAL A 142 8.56 4.20 -14.42
C VAL A 142 7.44 4.97 -15.11
N PHE A 143 7.80 6.10 -15.71
CA PHE A 143 6.88 6.87 -16.53
C PHE A 143 6.50 6.08 -17.79
N ASP A 144 5.20 5.93 -18.03
CA ASP A 144 4.63 5.18 -19.13
C ASP A 144 3.58 6.07 -19.84
N PRO A 145 3.99 6.87 -20.84
CA PRO A 145 3.12 7.81 -21.52
C PRO A 145 2.14 7.15 -22.50
N ASP A 146 2.48 5.96 -23.00
CA ASP A 146 1.80 5.30 -24.14
C ASP A 146 0.64 4.41 -23.72
N TYR A 147 0.42 4.24 -22.42
CA TYR A 147 -0.79 3.57 -21.95
C TYR A 147 -2.01 4.51 -22.11
N GLU A 148 -2.59 4.48 -23.30
CA GLU A 148 -4.01 4.74 -23.46
C GLU A 148 -4.80 3.66 -22.69
N LEU A 149 -6.01 4.01 -22.22
CA LEU A 149 -6.97 3.08 -21.61
C LEU A 149 -7.37 1.99 -22.63
N VAL A 150 -6.53 0.98 -22.83
CA VAL A 150 -6.84 -0.12 -23.75
C VAL A 150 -7.66 -1.15 -22.99
N GLY A 151 -8.98 -0.97 -23.08
CA GLY A 151 -9.86 -2.13 -23.17
C GLY A 151 -9.59 -2.86 -24.49
N ASP A 152 -9.62 -4.19 -24.41
CA ASP A 152 -9.52 -5.20 -25.47
C ASP A 152 -8.09 -5.61 -25.91
N PRO A 153 -7.62 -6.83 -25.55
CA PRO A 153 -6.29 -7.32 -25.86
C PRO A 153 -6.28 -7.94 -27.27
N THR A 154 -6.09 -7.12 -28.29
CA THR A 154 -5.78 -7.63 -29.63
C THR A 154 -4.71 -6.80 -30.31
N ASP A 155 -3.53 -6.72 -29.69
CA ASP A 155 -2.29 -6.59 -30.45
C ASP A 155 -1.13 -7.26 -29.71
N GLY A 156 -0.26 -7.90 -30.50
CA GLY A 156 0.68 -8.94 -30.08
C GLY A 156 1.82 -8.48 -29.14
N PRO A 157 2.68 -9.42 -28.71
CA PRO A 157 3.67 -9.18 -27.66
C PRO A 157 4.68 -8.13 -28.12
N TRP A 158 4.80 -7.05 -27.34
CA TRP A 158 5.90 -6.11 -27.46
C TRP A 158 7.22 -6.85 -27.17
N ASP A 159 8.15 -6.75 -28.10
CA ASP A 159 9.49 -7.34 -28.06
C ASP A 159 10.41 -6.40 -27.27
N PRO A 160 10.89 -6.78 -26.06
CA PRO A 160 11.68 -5.93 -25.19
C PRO A 160 13.17 -5.85 -25.57
N ASP A 161 13.60 -6.39 -26.71
CA ASP A 161 15.00 -6.35 -27.18
C ASP A 161 15.42 -4.97 -27.74
N GLY A 162 15.06 -3.91 -27.02
CA GLY A 162 15.69 -2.60 -27.07
C GLY A 162 16.24 -2.28 -25.69
N ASP A 163 17.50 -2.63 -25.44
CA ASP A 163 18.27 -2.11 -24.32
C ASP A 163 18.09 -0.58 -24.25
N GLU A 164 17.47 -0.11 -23.17
CA GLU A 164 17.21 1.31 -22.87
C GLU A 164 16.13 1.97 -23.75
N ALA A 165 14.86 1.56 -23.61
CA ALA A 165 13.82 2.58 -23.54
C ALA A 165 14.21 3.53 -22.39
N GLU A 166 14.88 4.62 -22.73
CA GLU A 166 15.44 5.60 -21.81
C GLU A 166 14.34 5.94 -20.78
N GLU A 167 14.47 5.45 -19.54
CA GLU A 167 13.47 5.63 -18.48
C GLU A 167 13.38 7.13 -18.18
N ALA A 168 12.54 7.87 -18.92
CA ALA A 168 12.47 9.32 -18.90
C ALA A 168 12.32 9.86 -17.47
N ALA A 169 11.56 9.14 -16.65
CA ALA A 169 11.60 9.26 -15.20
C ALA A 169 11.21 7.94 -14.51
N ARG A 170 11.66 7.80 -13.26
CA ARG A 170 11.30 6.71 -12.36
C ARG A 170 11.25 7.15 -10.90
N LEU A 171 10.42 6.48 -10.12
CA LEU A 171 10.44 6.53 -8.66
C LEU A 171 10.78 5.15 -8.12
N GLU A 172 11.69 5.10 -7.17
CA GLU A 172 12.19 3.88 -6.57
C GLU A 172 12.10 3.95 -5.04
N LEU A 173 11.51 2.90 -4.46
CA LEU A 173 11.55 2.61 -3.04
C LEU A 173 12.61 1.54 -2.80
N ARG A 174 13.64 1.86 -2.01
CA ARG A 174 14.72 0.93 -1.66
C ARG A 174 14.66 0.59 -0.18
N GLU A 175 14.59 -0.68 0.16
CA GLU A 175 14.73 -1.12 1.55
C GLU A 175 16.16 -0.81 2.03
N THR A 176 16.27 -0.12 3.16
CA THR A 176 17.55 0.31 3.73
C THR A 176 17.90 -0.43 5.00
N SER A 177 16.91 -0.83 5.80
CA SER A 177 17.15 -1.58 7.04
C SER A 177 15.96 -2.41 7.48
N ILE A 178 16.24 -3.40 8.31
CA ILE A 178 15.25 -4.24 9.00
C ILE A 178 15.55 -4.18 10.50
N GLU A 179 14.59 -3.71 11.28
CA GLU A 179 14.61 -3.78 12.74
C GLU A 179 13.78 -4.98 13.18
N ALA A 180 14.44 -5.99 13.76
CA ALA A 180 13.76 -7.15 14.30
C ALA A 180 13.36 -6.89 15.76
N HIS A 181 12.06 -6.99 16.04
CA HIS A 181 11.50 -7.04 17.39
C HIS A 181 11.11 -8.49 17.73
N TYR A 182 10.79 -8.74 19.00
CA TYR A 182 10.47 -10.08 19.50
C TYR A 182 9.31 -10.76 18.75
N SER A 183 8.33 -9.99 18.28
CA SER A 183 7.11 -10.51 17.65
C SER A 183 6.83 -9.98 16.24
N TYR A 184 7.64 -9.05 15.73
CA TYR A 184 7.49 -8.47 14.39
C TYR A 184 8.81 -7.87 13.90
N SER A 185 8.95 -7.67 12.60
CA SER A 185 10.05 -6.90 12.01
C SER A 185 9.51 -5.63 11.38
N ARG A 186 10.17 -4.50 11.61
CA ARG A 186 9.90 -3.25 10.91
C ARG A 186 10.93 -3.08 9.81
N ARG A 187 10.48 -2.72 8.61
CA ARG A 187 11.33 -2.50 7.43
C ARG A 187 11.29 -1.03 7.07
N TYR A 188 12.46 -0.47 6.76
CA TYR A 188 12.63 0.94 6.43
C TYR A 188 13.07 1.12 4.99
N TYR A 189 12.62 2.20 4.36
CA TYR A 189 12.79 2.48 2.95
C TYR A 189 13.22 3.93 2.71
N ASP A 190 14.04 4.10 1.68
CA ASP A 190 14.33 5.39 1.07
C ASP A 190 13.52 5.54 -0.22
N ILE A 191 13.07 6.77 -0.51
CA ILE A 191 12.34 7.13 -1.71
C ILE A 191 13.25 8.00 -2.59
N ALA A 192 13.55 7.51 -3.79
CA ALA A 192 14.34 8.23 -4.78
C ALA A 192 13.52 8.45 -6.05
N TYR A 193 13.64 9.63 -6.62
CA TYR A 193 13.13 9.95 -7.95
C TYR A 193 14.31 10.24 -8.87
N GLN A 194 14.25 9.77 -10.10
CA GLN A 194 15.23 10.05 -11.12
C GLN A 194 14.51 10.44 -12.41
N ASP A 195 15.03 11.48 -13.03
CA ASP A 195 14.54 12.07 -14.27
C ASP A 195 15.75 12.54 -15.04
N ALA A 196 15.75 12.25 -16.34
CA ALA A 196 16.93 12.41 -17.19
C ALA A 196 17.48 13.84 -17.17
N GLU A 197 16.61 14.85 -17.03
CA GLU A 197 17.03 16.26 -17.13
C GLU A 197 17.37 16.90 -15.79
N ILE A 198 16.73 16.50 -14.69
CA ILE A 198 16.93 17.13 -13.37
C ILE A 198 17.82 16.33 -12.43
N GLY A 199 18.22 15.12 -12.84
CA GLY A 199 19.07 14.22 -12.07
C GLY A 199 18.36 13.56 -10.88
N PRO A 200 19.08 12.70 -10.12
CA PRO A 200 18.49 11.98 -9.00
C PRO A 200 18.16 12.91 -7.82
N ARG A 201 17.00 12.67 -7.21
CA ARG A 201 16.47 13.39 -6.06
C ARG A 201 16.04 12.39 -4.99
N THR A 202 16.45 12.63 -3.75
CA THR A 202 15.89 11.91 -2.60
C THR A 202 14.65 12.65 -2.11
N ILE A 203 13.51 11.97 -2.11
CA ILE A 203 12.25 12.50 -1.58
C ILE A 203 12.25 12.36 -0.06
N ALA A 204 12.45 11.14 0.44
CA ALA A 204 12.48 10.85 1.87
C ALA A 204 13.38 9.65 2.18
N LYS A 205 13.77 9.49 3.45
CA LYS A 205 14.68 8.44 3.91
C LYS A 205 14.20 7.79 5.19
N GLU A 206 14.64 6.55 5.42
CA GLU A 206 14.43 5.80 6.67
C GLU A 206 12.96 5.78 7.09
N LEU A 207 12.06 5.60 6.11
CA LEU A 207 10.63 5.57 6.34
C LEU A 207 10.13 4.16 6.57
N PRO A 208 9.22 3.91 7.52
CA PRO A 208 8.52 2.63 7.62
C PRO A 208 7.85 2.28 6.29
N ARG A 209 7.87 0.99 5.91
CA ARG A 209 7.32 0.49 4.63
C ARG A 209 6.00 1.15 4.22
N THR A 210 4.95 1.05 5.03
CA THR A 210 3.63 1.57 4.67
C THR A 210 3.68 3.08 4.39
N SER A 211 4.37 3.86 5.24
CA SER A 211 4.58 5.30 5.05
C SER A 211 5.32 5.63 3.75
N ALA A 212 6.34 4.84 3.40
CA ALA A 212 7.09 5.02 2.17
C ALA A 212 6.20 4.83 0.93
N PHE A 213 5.32 3.83 0.96
CA PHE A 213 4.38 3.55 -0.12
C PHE A 213 3.26 4.59 -0.24
N GLU A 214 2.73 5.13 0.87
CA GLU A 214 1.76 6.24 0.79
C GLU A 214 2.37 7.50 0.20
N ILE A 215 3.62 7.82 0.56
CA ILE A 215 4.30 8.97 -0.03
C ILE A 215 4.53 8.72 -1.52
N ALA A 216 4.98 7.52 -1.91
CA ALA A 216 5.14 7.17 -3.32
C ALA A 216 3.82 7.28 -4.10
N GLU A 217 2.72 6.76 -3.56
CA GLU A 217 1.39 6.85 -4.17
C GLU A 217 0.93 8.30 -4.32
N ASN A 218 1.09 9.13 -3.28
CA ASN A 218 0.76 10.55 -3.33
C ASN A 218 1.65 11.30 -4.36
N THR A 219 2.96 11.04 -4.37
CA THR A 219 3.88 11.63 -5.35
C THR A 219 3.48 11.26 -6.78
N LEU A 220 3.27 9.98 -7.06
CA LEU A 220 2.99 9.51 -8.41
C LEU A 220 1.59 9.91 -8.90
N SER A 221 0.59 9.95 -8.01
CA SER A 221 -0.77 10.38 -8.37
C SER A 221 -0.86 11.88 -8.70
N THR A 222 0.02 12.71 -8.13
CA THR A 222 0.07 14.16 -8.37
C THR A 222 0.95 14.56 -9.55
N LEU A 223 1.92 13.71 -9.91
CA LEU A 223 2.78 13.87 -11.07
C LEU A 223 2.13 13.28 -12.32
N SER A 224 1.50 14.14 -13.13
CA SER A 224 0.89 13.75 -14.41
C SER A 224 1.90 13.52 -15.54
N ALA A 225 3.18 13.78 -15.30
CA ALA A 225 4.30 13.65 -16.24
C ALA A 225 5.62 13.74 -15.43
N PRO A 226 6.78 13.43 -16.03
CA PRO A 226 8.08 13.71 -15.43
C PRO A 226 8.20 15.18 -14.99
N VAL A 227 8.87 15.42 -13.86
CA VAL A 227 9.06 16.78 -13.30
C VAL A 227 9.72 17.73 -14.30
N SER A 228 10.64 17.24 -15.13
CA SER A 228 11.22 17.97 -16.26
C SER A 228 10.17 18.53 -17.23
N HIS A 229 9.08 17.81 -17.46
CA HIS A 229 8.00 18.21 -18.37
C HIS A 229 6.92 19.08 -17.71
N LEU A 230 7.01 19.33 -16.39
CA LEU A 230 6.02 20.12 -15.63
C LEU A 230 6.42 21.60 -15.47
N GLU A 231 7.00 22.21 -16.51
CA GLU A 231 7.42 23.63 -16.53
C GLU A 231 6.35 24.58 -16.02
N GLY A 232 5.13 24.52 -16.54
CA GLY A 232 4.07 25.43 -16.11
C GLY A 232 3.69 25.30 -14.63
N LYS A 233 3.83 24.11 -14.01
CA LYS A 233 3.64 23.95 -12.56
C LYS A 233 4.85 24.50 -11.79
N ARG A 234 6.06 24.26 -12.28
CA ARG A 234 7.29 24.81 -11.68
C ARG A 234 7.27 26.34 -11.69
N ASP A 235 6.90 26.95 -12.80
CA ASP A 235 6.84 28.40 -12.96
C ASP A 235 5.87 29.03 -11.96
N ARG A 236 4.65 28.47 -11.85
CA ARG A 236 3.66 28.90 -10.85
C ARG A 236 4.17 28.83 -9.43
N LEU A 237 4.93 27.78 -9.08
CA LEU A 237 5.53 27.68 -7.74
C LEU A 237 6.63 28.72 -7.53
N THR A 238 7.39 29.07 -8.57
CA THR A 238 8.43 30.12 -8.47
C THR A 238 7.88 31.55 -8.36
N GLU A 239 6.58 31.75 -8.58
CA GLU A 239 5.91 33.02 -8.28
C GLU A 239 5.95 33.34 -6.77
N ILE A 240 6.04 32.31 -5.90
CA ILE A 240 6.22 32.49 -4.46
C ILE A 240 7.68 32.88 -4.18
N PRO A 241 7.95 34.08 -3.62
CA PRO A 241 9.30 34.50 -3.31
C PRO A 241 10.00 33.54 -2.33
N GLY A 242 11.16 33.04 -2.74
CA GLY A 242 11.94 32.05 -1.97
C GLY A 242 11.84 30.63 -2.50
N ILE A 243 10.97 30.36 -3.48
CA ILE A 243 10.95 29.13 -4.27
C ILE A 243 11.70 29.38 -5.59
N GLY A 244 12.85 28.72 -5.75
CA GLY A 244 13.61 28.70 -7.01
C GLY A 244 13.43 27.37 -7.76
N PRO A 245 14.06 27.19 -8.93
CA PRO A 245 13.87 26.01 -9.80
C PRO A 245 14.12 24.67 -9.11
N ALA A 246 15.16 24.59 -8.25
CA ALA A 246 15.45 23.36 -7.52
C ALA A 246 14.40 23.04 -6.45
N LYS A 247 13.86 24.07 -5.79
CA LYS A 247 12.84 23.91 -4.74
C LYS A 247 11.46 23.64 -5.35
N SER A 248 11.12 24.23 -6.48
CA SER A 248 9.85 23.96 -7.15
C SER A 248 9.78 22.49 -7.58
N ALA A 249 10.87 21.92 -8.07
CA ALA A 249 10.97 20.48 -8.32
C ALA A 249 10.76 19.65 -7.04
N ASP A 250 11.40 20.02 -5.92
CA ASP A 250 11.23 19.31 -4.65
C ASP A 250 9.78 19.40 -4.13
N PHE A 251 9.10 20.55 -4.26
CA PHE A 251 7.68 20.68 -3.92
C PHE A 251 6.78 19.80 -4.77
N LEU A 252 7.04 19.71 -6.09
CA LEU A 252 6.30 18.81 -6.98
C LEU A 252 6.45 17.34 -6.56
N LEU A 253 7.66 16.92 -6.16
CA LEU A 253 7.91 15.56 -5.68
C LEU A 253 7.20 15.23 -4.35
N LEU A 254 6.81 16.24 -3.58
CA LEU A 254 6.01 16.10 -2.37
C LEU A 254 4.50 16.23 -2.65
N GLY A 255 4.10 16.28 -3.93
CA GLY A 255 2.70 16.45 -4.34
C GLY A 255 2.14 17.86 -4.18
N LEU A 256 2.97 18.83 -3.79
CA LEU A 256 2.60 20.22 -3.61
C LEU A 256 2.74 20.97 -4.94
N THR A 257 1.74 20.80 -5.80
CA THR A 257 1.78 21.25 -7.20
C THR A 257 1.33 22.69 -7.45
N THR A 258 0.79 23.37 -6.43
CA THR A 258 0.28 24.74 -6.54
C THR A 258 0.54 25.54 -5.26
N PRO A 259 0.56 26.89 -5.32
CA PRO A 259 0.59 27.74 -4.14
C PRO A 259 -0.52 27.43 -3.13
N ALA A 260 -1.73 27.18 -3.60
CA ALA A 260 -2.87 26.83 -2.76
C ALA A 260 -2.66 25.49 -2.03
N ALA A 261 -2.02 24.51 -2.68
CA ALA A 261 -1.68 23.25 -2.03
C ALA A 261 -0.66 23.46 -0.90
N ILE A 262 0.32 24.36 -1.07
CA ILE A 262 1.28 24.70 -0.01
C ILE A 262 0.57 25.47 1.13
N ALA A 263 -0.37 26.36 0.82
CA ALA A 263 -1.16 27.07 1.82
C ALA A 263 -2.03 26.13 2.66
N ALA A 264 -2.80 25.25 2.00
CA ALA A 264 -3.60 24.24 2.68
C ALA A 264 -2.72 23.32 3.54
N CYS A 265 -1.53 22.98 3.04
CA CYS A 265 -0.53 22.23 3.77
C CYS A 265 -0.06 22.94 5.06
N LEU A 266 0.09 24.26 5.05
CA LEU A 266 0.44 25.06 6.24
C LEU A 266 -0.72 25.23 7.24
N GLU A 267 -1.95 25.25 6.75
CA GLU A 267 -3.15 25.47 7.59
C GLU A 267 -3.58 24.22 8.35
N ASP A 268 -3.30 23.03 7.82
CA ASP A 268 -3.66 21.76 8.42
C ASP A 268 -2.53 20.73 8.36
N GLU A 269 -1.67 20.71 9.38
CA GLU A 269 -0.60 19.70 9.55
C GLU A 269 -1.13 18.25 9.53
N SER A 270 -2.43 18.03 9.77
CA SER A 270 -3.06 16.71 9.79
C SER A 270 -3.62 16.24 8.45
N SER A 271 -3.53 17.05 7.38
CA SER A 271 -3.89 16.65 6.03
C SER A 271 -3.23 15.32 5.63
N GLU A 272 -3.92 14.45 4.89
CA GLU A 272 -3.40 13.15 4.46
C GLU A 272 -2.11 13.28 3.61
N VAL A 273 -1.96 14.41 2.91
CA VAL A 273 -0.72 14.77 2.22
C VAL A 273 0.39 15.06 3.25
N ASN A 274 0.09 15.70 4.38
CA ASN A 274 1.07 16.21 5.32
C ASN A 274 1.64 15.19 6.30
N CYS A 275 0.83 14.29 6.86
CA CYS A 275 1.20 13.59 8.08
C CYS A 275 2.40 12.63 7.94
N ARG A 276 2.85 12.31 6.72
CA ARG A 276 3.92 11.33 6.47
C ARG A 276 5.22 11.91 5.91
N HIS A 277 5.20 13.14 5.39
CA HIS A 277 6.40 13.81 4.88
C HIS A 277 6.52 15.29 5.29
N TRP A 278 5.77 15.72 6.32
CA TRP A 278 5.82 17.08 6.85
C TRP A 278 7.24 17.56 7.15
N ASP A 279 8.08 16.75 7.79
CA ASP A 279 9.48 17.12 8.08
C ASP A 279 10.24 17.55 6.83
N ARG A 280 9.93 16.93 5.68
CA ARG A 280 10.54 17.27 4.40
C ARG A 280 9.96 18.57 3.83
N VAL A 281 8.65 18.76 3.94
CA VAL A 281 8.00 20.02 3.55
C VAL A 281 8.56 21.17 4.40
N GLU A 282 8.64 20.98 5.72
CA GLU A 282 9.14 21.96 6.67
C GLU A 282 10.56 22.40 6.32
N ALA A 283 11.43 21.46 5.93
CA ALA A 283 12.79 21.76 5.49
C ALA A 283 12.86 22.64 4.23
N LEU A 284 11.82 22.64 3.39
CA LEU A 284 11.75 23.51 2.20
C LEU A 284 11.18 24.90 2.52
N LEU A 285 10.33 24.99 3.55
CA LEU A 285 9.60 26.18 3.98
C LEU A 285 10.49 27.18 4.75
N THR A 286 11.10 28.11 4.02
CA THR A 286 11.78 29.27 4.63
C THR A 286 10.79 30.29 5.19
N SER A 287 11.22 31.13 6.13
CA SER A 287 10.40 32.23 6.68
C SER A 287 9.75 33.08 5.59
N ARG A 288 10.50 33.42 4.54
CA ARG A 288 9.99 34.19 3.39
C ARG A 288 8.81 33.52 2.67
N ILE A 289 8.85 32.19 2.53
CA ILE A 289 7.77 31.42 1.87
C ILE A 289 6.53 31.42 2.79
N ARG A 290 6.74 31.20 4.09
CA ARG A 290 5.67 31.22 5.09
C ARG A 290 4.97 32.59 5.14
N ASP A 291 5.75 33.68 5.11
CA ASP A 291 5.23 35.05 5.16
C ASP A 291 4.42 35.40 3.91
N GLU A 292 4.86 34.99 2.72
CA GLU A 292 4.13 35.25 1.46
C GLU A 292 2.79 34.51 1.42
N ILE A 293 2.81 33.23 1.79
CA ILE A 293 1.61 32.39 1.77
C ILE A 293 0.62 32.86 2.84
N GLY A 294 1.10 33.14 4.06
CA GLY A 294 0.27 33.68 5.14
C GLY A 294 -0.30 35.07 4.87
N SER A 295 0.32 35.83 3.96
CA SER A 295 -0.16 37.13 3.47
C SER A 295 -1.17 37.00 2.32
N SER A 296 -1.17 35.87 1.60
CA SER A 296 -2.12 35.57 0.51
C SER A 296 -3.44 34.94 1.00
N SER A 297 -3.47 34.38 2.22
CA SER A 297 -4.68 33.86 2.88
C SER A 297 -5.48 34.91 3.69
N ARG A 298 -5.10 36.20 3.64
CA ARG A 298 -5.81 37.32 4.29
C ARG A 298 -6.41 38.27 3.26
#